data_AF-A0A1G5PUD9-F1
#
_entry.id   AF-A0A1G5PUD9-F1
#
_cell.length_a   1.000
_cell.length_b   1.000
_cell.length_c   1.000
_cell.angle_alpha   90.00
_cell.angle_beta   90.00
_cell.angle_gamma   90.00
#
_symmetry.space_group_name_H-M   'P 1'
#
loop_
_entity.id
_entity.type
_entity.pdbx_description
1 polymer ?
#
loop_
_entity_poly.entity_id
_entity_poly.type
_entity_poly.pdbx_seq_one_letter_code
_entity_poly.pdbx_strand_id
1 'polypeptide(L)'
;MHDISTAVVPSSSDPSGKVPHRSLPAAVGMFLWELPRNILILLLKTYRKVISPLYGQVCRFFPSCSAYALEAVTVHGAVKGSWLAAKRLAKCHPWNAGGVDHVPAGHRHWPEGRTPTIVVLNNPDQFLAAQADEEGRTAA
;
A
#
# COMPACT_ATOMS: atom_id res chain seq x y z
N MET A 1 -25.91 3.26 -32.77
CA MET A 1 -26.49 2.65 -31.55
C MET A 1 -26.22 1.16 -31.66
N HIS A 2 -25.09 0.70 -31.10
CA HIS A 2 -24.64 -0.70 -31.20
C HIS A 2 -24.20 -1.18 -29.81
N ASP A 3 -24.94 -2.17 -29.33
CA ASP A 3 -24.54 -3.35 -28.56
C ASP A 3 -23.47 -3.18 -27.46
N ILE A 4 -23.96 -2.96 -26.23
CA ILE A 4 -23.25 -3.33 -25.00
C ILE A 4 -23.37 -4.85 -24.87
N SER A 5 -22.38 -5.57 -25.38
CA SER A 5 -22.28 -7.02 -25.23
C SER A 5 -20.87 -7.40 -24.77
N THR A 6 -20.81 -8.25 -23.74
CA THR A 6 -19.64 -8.99 -23.23
C THR A 6 -18.66 -8.29 -22.27
N ALA A 7 -19.17 -7.82 -21.13
CA ALA A 7 -18.39 -7.95 -19.89
C ALA A 7 -18.40 -9.43 -19.49
N VAL A 8 -17.45 -10.21 -20.01
CA VAL A 8 -17.16 -11.56 -19.54
C VAL A 8 -16.66 -11.43 -18.10
N VAL A 9 -17.56 -11.62 -17.15
CA VAL A 9 -17.20 -11.91 -15.75
C VAL A 9 -16.71 -13.36 -15.73
N PRO A 10 -15.46 -13.66 -15.33
CA PRO A 10 -15.09 -15.02 -15.05
C PRO A 10 -15.86 -15.52 -13.83
N SER A 11 -16.78 -16.44 -14.10
CA SER A 11 -17.49 -17.29 -13.16
C SER A 11 -16.50 -18.14 -12.35
N SER A 12 -16.74 -18.18 -11.04
CA SER A 12 -16.03 -18.91 -10.01
C SER A 12 -15.82 -20.41 -10.28
N SER A 13 -14.67 -20.96 -9.87
CA SER A 13 -14.60 -22.25 -9.15
C SER A 13 -13.15 -22.62 -8.81
N ASP A 14 -12.71 -22.37 -7.57
CA ASP A 14 -11.66 -23.20 -6.96
C ASP A 14 -12.34 -24.11 -5.92
N PRO A 15 -12.51 -25.42 -6.20
CA PRO A 15 -13.14 -26.37 -5.29
C PRO A 15 -12.17 -26.92 -4.22
N SER A 16 -10.93 -26.43 -4.12
CA SER A 16 -9.98 -26.91 -3.10
C SER A 16 -10.09 -26.09 -1.81
N GLY A 17 -11.25 -26.20 -1.16
CA GLY A 17 -11.53 -25.66 0.17
C GLY A 17 -10.75 -26.39 1.28
N LYS A 18 -9.42 -26.41 1.23
CA LYS A 18 -8.59 -26.69 2.40
C LYS A 18 -8.27 -25.35 3.06
N VAL A 19 -9.24 -24.81 3.79
CA VAL A 19 -8.92 -23.83 4.83
C VAL A 19 -8.00 -24.57 5.80
N PRO A 20 -6.71 -24.22 5.95
CA PRO A 20 -5.87 -24.91 6.92
C PRO A 20 -6.55 -24.74 8.26
N HIS A 21 -6.93 -25.86 8.89
CA HIS A 21 -7.50 -25.89 10.23
C HIS A 21 -6.39 -25.44 11.20
N ARG A 22 -6.15 -24.13 11.26
CA ARG A 22 -5.20 -23.53 12.19
C ARG A 22 -5.75 -23.78 13.58
N SER A 23 -4.96 -24.43 14.41
CA SER A 23 -5.24 -24.54 15.83
C SER A 23 -5.53 -23.15 16.39
N LEU A 24 -6.58 -23.03 17.20
CA LEU A 24 -6.96 -21.80 17.92
C LEU A 24 -5.76 -21.01 18.51
N PRO A 25 -4.74 -21.64 19.14
CA PRO A 25 -3.56 -20.91 19.61
C PRO A 25 -2.71 -20.27 18.49
N ALA A 26 -2.60 -20.91 17.32
CA ALA A 26 -1.89 -20.34 16.18
C ALA A 26 -2.68 -19.18 15.53
N ALA A 27 -4.01 -19.31 15.45
CA ALA A 27 -4.87 -18.25 14.94
C ALA A 27 -4.85 -17.00 15.85
N VAL A 28 -4.91 -17.18 17.17
CA VAL A 28 -4.81 -16.10 18.17
C VAL A 28 -3.41 -15.46 18.17
N GLY A 29 -2.34 -16.25 18.09
CA GLY A 29 -0.97 -15.75 18.00
C GLY A 29 -0.73 -14.87 16.78
N MET A 30 -1.28 -15.25 15.61
CA MET A 30 -1.21 -14.42 14.41
C MET A 30 -2.13 -13.21 14.45
N PHE A 31 -3.30 -13.32 15.08
CA PHE A 31 -4.16 -12.16 15.30
C PHE A 31 -3.46 -11.10 16.17
N LEU A 32 -2.82 -11.52 17.27
CA LEU A 32 -2.03 -10.63 18.13
C LEU A 32 -0.83 -10.01 17.41
N TRP A 33 -0.25 -10.71 16.44
CA TRP A 33 0.88 -10.21 15.64
C TRP A 33 0.46 -9.21 14.55
N GLU A 34 -0.73 -9.36 13.98
CA GLU A 34 -1.26 -8.48 12.93
C GLU A 34 -2.05 -7.27 13.47
N LEU A 35 -2.59 -7.37 14.70
CA LEU A 35 -3.25 -6.27 15.39
C LEU A 35 -2.45 -4.95 15.42
N PRO A 36 -1.17 -4.92 15.82
CA PRO A 36 -0.41 -3.66 15.89
C PRO A 36 -0.31 -2.97 14.53
N ARG A 37 -0.15 -3.75 13.44
CA ARG A 37 -0.08 -3.20 12.09
C ARG A 37 -1.37 -2.48 11.71
N ASN A 38 -2.52 -3.10 11.97
CA ASN A 38 -3.82 -2.53 11.61
C ASN A 38 -4.14 -1.28 12.45
N ILE A 39 -3.78 -1.30 13.74
CA ILE A 39 -3.90 -0.13 14.62
C ILE A 39 -3.05 1.03 14.08
N LEU A 40 -1.78 0.77 13.73
CA LEU A 40 -0.90 1.79 13.16
C LEU A 40 -1.45 2.36 11.84
N ILE A 41 -1.97 1.50 10.95
CA ILE A 41 -2.60 1.93 9.70
C ILE A 41 -3.80 2.83 9.97
N LEU A 42 -4.65 2.46 10.94
CA LEU A 42 -5.82 3.27 11.32
C LEU A 42 -5.38 4.63 11.87
N LEU A 43 -4.41 4.66 12.78
CA LEU A 43 -3.85 5.88 13.35
C LEU A 43 -3.26 6.79 12.26
N LEU A 44 -2.47 6.24 11.34
CA LEU A 44 -1.88 7.00 10.23
C LEU A 44 -2.94 7.54 9.26
N LYS A 45 -4.00 6.77 8.97
CA LYS A 45 -5.13 7.23 8.16
C LYS A 45 -5.88 8.38 8.85
N THR A 46 -6.19 8.23 10.14
CA THR A 46 -6.86 9.27 10.93
C THR A 46 -6.02 10.54 11.02
N TYR A 47 -4.72 10.40 11.30
CA TYR A 47 -3.78 11.51 11.30
C TYR A 47 -3.78 12.25 9.96
N ARG A 48 -3.73 11.52 8.84
CA ARG A 48 -3.76 12.12 7.51
C ARG A 48 -5.09 12.81 7.18
N LYS A 49 -6.21 12.30 7.68
CA LYS A 49 -7.53 12.90 7.42
C LYS A 49 -7.78 14.14 8.26
N VAL A 50 -7.31 14.17 9.51
CA VAL A 50 -7.63 15.21 10.49
C VAL A 50 -6.51 16.24 10.64
N ILE A 51 -5.26 15.79 10.75
CA ILE A 51 -4.13 16.66 11.09
C ILE A 51 -3.40 17.16 9.83
N SER A 52 -3.21 16.30 8.83
CA SER A 52 -2.48 16.70 7.60
C SER A 52 -3.04 17.92 6.88
N PRO A 53 -4.37 18.16 6.80
CA PRO A 53 -4.90 19.38 6.17
C PRO A 53 -4.50 20.66 6.91
N LEU A 54 -4.25 20.58 8.22
CA LEU A 54 -3.90 21.72 9.06
C LEU A 54 -2.41 22.09 8.96
N TYR A 55 -1.54 21.12 8.63
CA TYR A 55 -0.08 21.28 8.63
C TYR A 55 0.52 21.58 7.25
N GLY A 56 -0.22 21.34 6.16
CA GLY A 56 0.28 21.58 4.80
C GLY A 56 1.44 20.68 4.36
N GLN A 57 2.13 21.07 3.28
CA GLN A 57 3.22 20.32 2.65
C GLN A 57 4.58 20.72 3.27
N VAL A 58 4.86 20.24 4.48
CA VAL A 58 6.15 20.52 5.18
C VAL A 58 7.25 19.51 4.86
N CYS A 59 6.88 18.37 4.26
CA CYS A 59 7.83 17.30 3.99
C CYS A 59 8.77 17.69 2.85
N ARG A 60 10.07 17.51 3.07
CA ARG A 60 11.09 17.79 2.06
C ARG A 60 11.15 16.74 0.95
N PHE A 61 10.57 15.57 1.22
CA PHE A 61 10.60 14.45 0.32
C PHE A 61 9.21 14.07 -0.20
N PHE A 62 9.19 13.50 -1.40
CA PHE A 62 8.03 12.85 -2.00
C PHE A 62 8.19 11.32 -1.96
N PRO A 63 7.15 10.55 -1.60
CA PRO A 63 5.89 11.00 -0.98
C PRO A 63 6.13 11.59 0.42
N SER A 64 5.16 12.35 0.94
CA SER A 64 5.23 12.95 2.29
C SER A 64 5.52 11.91 3.38
N CYS A 65 6.12 12.31 4.50
CA CYS A 65 6.53 11.37 5.57
C CYS A 65 5.36 10.52 6.10
N SER A 66 4.16 11.09 6.22
CA SER A 66 2.97 10.36 6.67
C SER A 66 2.43 9.40 5.61
N ALA A 67 2.53 9.75 4.32
CA ALA A 67 2.19 8.87 3.22
C ALA A 67 3.19 7.72 3.08
N TYR A 68 4.49 8.02 3.20
CA TYR A 68 5.57 7.03 3.27
C TYR A 68 5.37 6.08 4.45
N ALA A 69 5.06 6.59 5.64
CA ALA A 69 4.83 5.76 6.82
C ALA A 69 3.64 4.81 6.63
N LEU A 70 2.53 5.31 6.07
CA LEU A 70 1.35 4.50 5.80
C LEU A 70 1.65 3.38 4.79
N GLU A 71 2.38 3.71 3.72
CA GLU A 71 2.82 2.72 2.74
C GLU A 71 3.81 1.72 3.36
N ALA A 72 4.82 2.16 4.11
CA ALA A 72 5.82 1.31 4.72
C ALA A 72 5.21 0.28 5.69
N VAL A 73 4.28 0.70 6.54
CA VAL A 73 3.53 -0.22 7.41
C VAL A 73 2.58 -1.12 6.61
N THR A 74 2.02 -0.59 5.52
CA THR A 74 1.19 -1.37 4.61
C THR A 74 2.01 -2.46 3.92
N VAL A 75 3.22 -2.19 3.45
CA VAL A 75 4.05 -3.11 2.66
C VAL A 75 4.87 -4.06 3.56
N HIS A 76 5.53 -3.54 4.60
CA HIS A 76 6.50 -4.28 5.43
C HIS A 76 5.97 -4.71 6.81
N GLY A 77 4.75 -4.32 7.19
CA GLY A 77 4.19 -4.60 8.51
C GLY A 77 4.61 -3.63 9.60
N ALA A 78 4.15 -3.84 10.84
CA ALA A 78 4.30 -2.86 11.93
C ALA A 78 5.76 -2.54 12.25
N VAL A 79 6.60 -3.55 12.48
CA VAL A 79 7.98 -3.37 12.96
C VAL A 79 8.86 -2.74 11.88
N LYS A 80 9.05 -3.43 10.75
CA LYS A 80 9.91 -2.97 9.66
C LYS A 80 9.36 -1.70 9.00
N GLY A 81 8.04 -1.58 8.87
CA GLY A 81 7.40 -0.37 8.37
C GLY A 81 7.63 0.85 9.26
N SER A 82 7.50 0.68 10.58
CA SER A 82 7.79 1.77 11.53
C SER A 82 9.26 2.16 11.54
N TRP A 83 10.18 1.19 11.44
CA TRP A 83 11.60 1.47 11.34
C TRP A 83 11.94 2.31 10.09
N LEU A 84 11.41 1.94 8.92
CA LEU A 84 11.59 2.69 7.69
C LEU A 84 10.99 4.11 7.81
N ALA A 85 9.79 4.23 8.38
CA ALA A 85 9.15 5.51 8.63
C ALA A 85 9.97 6.41 9.56
N ALA A 86 10.50 5.87 10.66
CA ALA A 86 11.33 6.60 11.62
C ALA A 86 12.63 7.08 10.96
N LYS A 87 13.31 6.19 10.20
CA LYS A 87 14.50 6.56 9.43
C LYS A 87 14.22 7.68 8.43
N ARG A 88 13.06 7.65 7.77
CA ARG A 88 12.63 8.68 6.83
C ARG A 88 12.37 10.01 7.53
N LEU A 89 11.69 9.99 8.67
CA LEU A 89 11.40 11.18 9.46
C LEU A 89 12.69 11.84 9.96
N ALA A 90 13.66 11.06 10.44
CA ALA A 90 14.96 11.56 10.87
C ALA A 90 15.74 12.26 9.73
N LYS A 91 15.57 11.81 8.49
CA LYS A 91 16.15 12.46 7.30
C LYS A 91 15.41 13.73 6.88
N CYS A 92 14.12 13.85 7.22
CA CYS A 92 13.27 14.94 6.78
C CYS A 92 13.42 16.16 7.71
N HIS A 93 14.50 16.90 7.52
CA HIS A 93 14.77 18.16 8.22
C HIS A 93 15.09 19.29 7.23
N PRO A 94 15.01 20.58 7.64
CA PRO A 94 15.15 21.73 6.74
C PRO A 94 16.47 21.77 5.95
N TRP A 95 17.56 21.30 6.55
CA TRP A 95 18.89 21.22 5.92
C TRP A 95 19.08 20.05 4.95
N ASN A 96 18.06 19.22 4.71
CA ASN A 96 18.13 18.21 3.66
C ASN A 96 17.62 18.81 2.35
N ALA A 97 18.27 18.51 1.23
CA ALA A 97 17.80 18.95 -0.10
C ALA A 97 16.42 18.37 -0.43
N GLY A 98 16.09 17.20 0.12
CA GLY A 98 14.86 16.48 -0.18
C GLY A 98 14.97 15.67 -1.47
N GLY A 99 13.83 15.36 -2.07
CA GLY A 99 13.74 14.60 -3.32
C GLY A 99 12.70 13.48 -3.29
N VAL A 100 12.79 12.57 -4.26
CA VAL A 100 11.90 11.41 -4.36
C VAL A 100 12.57 10.22 -3.67
N ASP A 101 11.92 9.63 -2.66
CA ASP A 101 12.36 8.35 -2.08
C ASP A 101 11.13 7.54 -1.64
N HIS A 102 10.87 6.51 -2.45
CA HIS A 102 9.76 5.59 -2.32
C HIS A 102 10.05 4.50 -1.29
N VAL A 103 8.99 3.85 -0.81
CA VAL A 103 9.15 2.70 0.06
C VAL A 103 9.80 1.57 -0.75
N PRO A 104 10.86 0.90 -0.23
CA PRO A 104 11.47 -0.22 -0.93
C PRO A 104 10.46 -1.37 -1.12
N ALA A 105 10.60 -2.13 -2.21
CA ALA A 105 9.72 -3.24 -2.52
C ALA A 105 9.61 -4.23 -1.35
N GLY A 106 8.38 -4.65 -1.05
CA GLY A 106 8.09 -5.65 -0.04
C GLY A 106 7.95 -7.05 -0.62
N HIS A 107 7.77 -8.00 0.28
CA HIS A 107 7.52 -9.42 -0.01
C HIS A 107 6.03 -9.73 -0.18
N ARG A 108 5.16 -8.74 0.04
CA ARG A 108 3.72 -8.91 -0.18
C ARG A 108 3.41 -8.75 -1.66
N HIS A 109 2.80 -9.78 -2.23
CA HIS A 109 2.16 -9.70 -3.53
C HIS A 109 0.69 -9.31 -3.33
N TRP A 110 0.18 -8.43 -4.20
CA TRP A 110 -1.25 -8.14 -4.28
C TRP A 110 -1.76 -8.69 -5.60
N PRO A 111 -2.92 -9.37 -5.62
CA PRO A 111 -3.54 -9.75 -6.89
C PRO A 111 -3.96 -8.49 -7.66
N GLU A 112 -4.02 -8.61 -8.97
CA GLU A 112 -4.42 -7.54 -9.88
C GLU A 112 -5.75 -6.90 -9.44
N GLY A 113 -5.82 -5.57 -9.51
CA GLY A 113 -6.97 -4.79 -9.04
C GLY A 113 -7.15 -4.71 -7.51
N ARG A 114 -6.31 -5.36 -6.69
CA ARG A 114 -6.38 -5.29 -5.21
C ARG A 114 -5.19 -4.63 -4.55
N THR A 115 -4.39 -3.90 -5.30
CA THR A 115 -3.29 -3.11 -4.76
C THR A 115 -3.83 -2.02 -3.83
N PRO A 116 -3.24 -1.83 -2.63
CA PRO A 116 -3.69 -0.79 -1.72
C PRO A 116 -3.57 0.58 -2.37
N THR A 117 -4.61 1.40 -2.28
CA THR A 117 -4.64 2.75 -2.87
C THR A 117 -3.44 3.59 -2.47
N ILE A 118 -2.91 3.44 -1.25
CA ILE A 118 -1.72 4.18 -0.82
C ILE A 118 -0.47 3.84 -1.64
N VAL A 119 -0.30 2.58 -2.03
CA VAL A 119 0.83 2.14 -2.87
C VAL A 119 0.67 2.74 -4.26
N VAL A 120 -0.56 2.76 -4.80
CA VAL A 120 -0.84 3.37 -6.11
C VAL A 120 -0.54 4.87 -6.11
N LEU A 121 -1.06 5.59 -5.12
CA LEU A 121 -0.92 7.04 -5.04
C LEU A 121 0.52 7.50 -4.81
N ASN A 122 1.34 6.69 -4.13
CA ASN A 122 2.72 7.04 -3.85
C ASN A 122 3.70 6.65 -4.97
N ASN A 123 3.29 5.81 -5.93
CA ASN A 123 4.14 5.34 -7.03
C ASN A 123 3.44 5.50 -8.39
N PRO A 124 2.92 6.69 -8.74
CA PRO A 124 2.08 6.88 -9.91
C PRO A 124 2.79 6.52 -11.23
N ASP A 125 4.08 6.81 -11.32
CA ASP A 125 4.96 6.49 -12.45
C ASP A 125 4.95 4.99 -12.79
N GLN A 126 4.98 4.12 -11.76
CA GLN A 126 4.98 2.68 -11.95
C GLN A 126 3.64 2.17 -12.49
N PHE A 127 2.52 2.70 -11.98
CA PHE A 127 1.19 2.26 -12.40
C PHE A 127 0.80 2.82 -13.76
N LEU A 128 1.19 4.06 -14.08
CA LEU A 128 0.95 4.64 -15.40
C LEU A 128 1.76 3.93 -16.49
N ALA A 129 3.02 3.58 -16.21
CA ALA A 129 3.83 2.79 -17.14
C ALA A 129 3.18 1.41 -17.40
N ALA A 130 2.73 0.73 -16.34
CA ALA A 130 2.06 -0.57 -16.48
C ALA A 130 0.78 -0.49 -17.33
N GLN A 131 0.00 0.60 -17.18
CA GLN A 131 -1.21 0.81 -17.99
C GLN A 131 -0.88 1.05 -19.47
N ALA A 132 0.13 1.87 -19.77
CA ALA A 132 0.56 2.14 -21.14
C ALA A 132 1.06 0.87 -21.85
N ASP A 133 1.81 0.02 -21.13
CA ASP A 133 2.30 -1.26 -21.64
C ASP A 133 1.16 -2.24 -21.96
N GLU A 134 0.09 -2.23 -21.17
CA GLU A 134 -1.09 -3.07 -21.37
C GLU A 134 -1.97 -2.59 -22.54
N GLU A 135 -2.15 -1.29 -22.68
CA GLU A 135 -2.85 -0.69 -23.83
C GLU A 135 -2.08 -0.98 -25.13
N GLY A 136 -0.76 -0.82 -25.12
CA GLY A 136 0.09 -1.14 -26.27
C GLY A 136 0.03 -2.61 -26.69
N ARG A 137 -0.05 -3.54 -25.73
CA ARG A 137 -0.21 -4.97 -26.03
C ARG A 137 -1.59 -5.32 -26.58
N THR A 138 -2.62 -4.62 -26.14
CA THR A 138 -4.00 -4.85 -26.59
C THR A 138 -4.26 -4.27 -27.98
N ALA A 139 -3.51 -3.23 -28.36
CA ALA A 139 -3.60 -2.57 -29.66
C ALA A 139 -2.83 -3.28 -30.79
N ALA A 140 -1.98 -4.28 -30.46
CA ALA A 140 -1.16 -5.05 -31.39
C ALA A 140 -1.84 -6.38 -31.78
#